data_AF-A0A7R7Z538-F1
#
_entry.id   AF-A0A7R7Z538-F1
#
_cell.length_a   1.000
_cell.length_b   1.000
_cell.length_c   1.000
_cell.angle_alpha   90.00
_cell.angle_beta   90.00
_cell.angle_gamma   90.00
#
_symmetry.space_group_name_H-M   'P 1'
#
loop_
_entity.id
_entity.type
_entity.pdbx_description
1 polymer ?
#
loop_
_entity_poly.entity_id
_entity_poly.type
_entity_poly.pdbx_seq_one_letter_code
_entity_poly.pdbx_strand_id
1 'polypeptide(L)'
;MRKKVQQIGNQQRHRFRAKFCRLGYKVSYGHFKPTLLLTEVELIDDMEKPQVVTSHLWFNYTTGFQRLGQLQPGDVILFNARVHQYRKGYFTAKQEVDYNLSHPSKVGLASGQKRPLVPEDNVALIGMIMMQNKDYYLANDRPYEPFYVSRYQDWLQKG
;
A
#
# COMPACT_ATOMS: atom_id res chain seq x y z
N MET A 1 5.09 15.52 11.15
CA MET A 1 6.38 15.03 10.62
C MET A 1 6.77 13.69 11.26
N ARG A 2 7.12 12.68 10.47
CA ARG A 2 7.56 11.34 10.93
C ARG A 2 9.05 11.32 11.34
N LYS A 3 9.34 11.78 12.56
CA LYS A 3 10.73 11.91 13.09
C LYS A 3 11.54 10.60 13.06
N LYS A 4 10.94 9.46 13.45
CA LYS A 4 11.64 8.17 13.44
C LYS A 4 12.01 7.71 12.03
N VAL A 5 11.13 7.93 11.05
CA VAL A 5 11.42 7.62 9.63
C VAL A 5 12.55 8.51 9.10
N GLN A 6 12.57 9.79 9.48
CA GLN A 6 13.65 10.71 9.13
C GLN A 6 15.02 10.23 9.64
N GLN A 7 15.08 9.75 10.89
CA GLN A 7 16.33 9.33 11.55
C GLN A 7 17.02 8.12 10.88
N ILE A 8 16.28 7.30 10.14
CA ILE A 8 16.85 6.15 9.41
C ILE A 8 17.82 6.61 8.30
N GLY A 9 17.55 7.77 7.70
CA GLY A 9 18.32 8.28 6.55
C GLY A 9 17.86 7.71 5.21
N ASN A 10 18.26 8.38 4.11
CA ASN A 10 17.79 8.10 2.74
C ASN A 10 18.84 7.44 1.84
N GLN A 11 20.04 7.15 2.35
CA GLN A 11 21.18 6.70 1.54
C GLN A 11 21.03 5.24 1.06
N GLN A 12 20.43 4.38 1.89
CA GLN A 12 20.32 2.96 1.60
C GLN A 12 18.90 2.42 1.73
N ARG A 13 18.74 1.16 1.31
CA ARG A 13 17.50 0.41 1.54
C ARG A 13 17.59 -0.27 2.89
N HIS A 14 16.53 -0.14 3.67
CA HIS A 14 16.39 -0.80 4.96
C HIS A 14 15.29 -1.86 4.89
N ARG A 15 15.32 -2.83 5.79
CA ARG A 15 14.33 -3.89 5.89
C ARG A 15 13.22 -3.48 6.87
N PHE A 16 11.99 -3.69 6.46
CA PHE A 16 10.80 -3.38 7.24
C PHE A 16 9.89 -4.60 7.35
N ARG A 17 9.12 -4.63 8.44
CA ARG A 17 7.89 -5.43 8.54
C ARG A 17 6.72 -4.52 8.87
N ALA A 18 5.54 -4.86 8.37
CA ALA A 18 4.31 -4.14 8.67
C ALA A 18 3.10 -5.06 8.49
N LYS A 19 1.99 -4.72 9.16
CA LYS A 19 0.71 -5.42 8.98
C LYS A 19 -0.10 -4.79 7.86
N PHE A 20 -0.57 -5.61 6.93
CA PHE A 20 -1.56 -5.21 5.96
C PHE A 20 -2.88 -4.85 6.66
N CYS A 21 -3.43 -3.69 6.32
CA CYS A 21 -4.72 -3.26 6.86
C CYS A 21 -5.82 -3.38 5.81
N ARG A 22 -5.67 -2.69 4.67
CA ARG A 22 -6.65 -2.72 3.58
C ARG A 22 -6.06 -2.24 2.26
N LEU A 23 -6.73 -2.57 1.16
CA LEU A 23 -6.51 -1.92 -0.13
C LEU A 23 -7.29 -0.59 -0.22
N GLY A 24 -6.89 0.24 -1.17
CA GLY A 24 -7.56 1.47 -1.53
C GLY A 24 -7.14 1.93 -2.91
N TYR A 25 -7.53 3.14 -3.29
CA TYR A 25 -7.00 3.77 -4.49
C TYR A 25 -6.75 5.27 -4.26
N LYS A 26 -5.98 5.85 -5.17
CA LYS A 26 -5.86 7.31 -5.32
C LYS A 26 -6.18 7.72 -6.75
N VAL A 27 -6.71 8.93 -6.92
CA VAL A 27 -6.86 9.54 -8.25
C VAL A 27 -5.60 10.35 -8.56
N SER A 28 -5.01 10.13 -9.73
CA SER A 28 -3.80 10.82 -10.19
C SER A 28 -3.93 11.07 -11.68
N TYR A 29 -3.94 12.35 -12.08
CA TYR A 29 -4.15 12.78 -13.48
C TYR A 29 -5.39 12.15 -14.12
N GLY A 30 -6.51 12.12 -13.38
CA GLY A 30 -7.77 11.52 -13.87
C GLY A 30 -7.83 9.99 -13.83
N HIS A 31 -6.77 9.30 -13.40
CA HIS A 31 -6.73 7.84 -13.35
C HIS A 31 -6.68 7.28 -11.93
N PHE A 32 -7.43 6.21 -11.68
CA PHE A 32 -7.36 5.45 -10.44
C PHE A 32 -6.08 4.61 -10.38
N LYS A 33 -5.34 4.72 -9.28
CA LYS A 33 -4.12 3.94 -9.00
C LYS A 33 -4.29 3.15 -7.71
N PRO A 34 -4.03 1.84 -7.71
CA PRO A 34 -4.25 1.00 -6.54
C PRO A 34 -3.22 1.31 -5.45
N THR A 35 -3.67 1.29 -4.20
CA THR A 35 -2.86 1.53 -3.02
C THR A 35 -3.15 0.49 -1.94
N LEU A 36 -2.25 0.33 -1.00
CA LEU A 36 -2.48 -0.42 0.23
C LEU A 36 -2.08 0.40 1.45
N LEU A 37 -2.78 0.16 2.56
CA LEU A 37 -2.44 0.69 3.86
C LEU A 37 -1.70 -0.38 4.65
N LEU A 38 -0.47 -0.06 5.03
CA LEU A 38 0.30 -0.82 6.00
C LEU A 38 0.25 -0.12 7.35
N THR A 39 0.20 -0.91 8.41
CA THR A 39 0.12 -0.47 9.81
C THR A 39 1.23 -1.13 10.63
N GLU A 40 1.53 -0.57 11.79
CA GLU A 40 2.61 -1.08 12.67
C GLU A 40 3.92 -1.26 11.90
N VAL A 41 4.38 -0.19 11.23
CA VAL A 41 5.56 -0.25 10.37
C VAL A 41 6.81 -0.20 11.24
N GLU A 42 7.59 -1.28 11.17
CA GLU A 42 8.78 -1.50 11.98
C GLU A 42 10.03 -1.64 11.12
N LEU A 43 11.10 -0.95 11.51
CA LEU A 43 12.45 -1.18 11.02
C LEU A 43 13.02 -2.45 11.66
N ILE A 44 13.55 -3.35 10.85
CA ILE A 44 14.05 -4.68 11.26
C ILE A 44 15.39 -5.03 10.62
N ASP A 45 16.29 -4.04 10.51
CA ASP A 45 17.68 -4.30 10.11
C ASP A 45 18.41 -5.14 11.17
N ASP A 46 18.07 -4.93 12.45
CA ASP A 46 18.40 -5.81 13.57
C ASP A 46 17.11 -6.53 14.01
N MET A 47 17.05 -7.85 13.79
CA MET A 47 15.87 -8.66 14.10
C MET A 47 15.61 -8.78 15.61
N GLU A 48 16.64 -8.63 16.43
CA GLU A 48 16.54 -8.68 17.90
C GLU A 48 16.03 -7.36 18.49
N LYS A 49 16.09 -6.27 17.70
CA LYS A 49 15.73 -4.91 18.14
C LYS A 49 14.83 -4.20 17.11
N PRO A 50 13.63 -4.74 16.81
CA PRO A 50 12.69 -4.09 15.92
C PRO A 50 12.28 -2.73 16.48
N GLN A 51 12.17 -1.72 15.61
CA GLN A 51 11.78 -0.37 16.00
C GLN A 51 10.53 0.07 15.24
N VAL A 52 9.44 0.37 15.95
CA VAL A 52 8.26 1.00 15.33
C VAL A 52 8.62 2.41 14.87
N VAL A 53 8.56 2.63 13.55
CA VAL A 53 8.93 3.91 12.92
C VAL A 53 7.72 4.74 12.50
N THR A 54 6.56 4.13 12.24
CA THR A 54 5.29 4.84 12.02
C THR A 54 4.08 3.92 12.24
N SER A 55 2.96 4.48 12.70
CA SER A 55 1.74 3.70 12.95
C SER A 55 1.07 3.23 11.67
N HIS A 56 1.14 4.01 10.59
CA HIS A 56 0.53 3.67 9.31
C HIS A 56 1.17 4.41 8.14
N LEU A 57 1.09 3.78 6.96
CA LEU A 57 1.64 4.33 5.73
C LEU A 57 0.93 3.76 4.51
N TRP A 58 0.55 4.64 3.59
CA TRP A 58 0.00 4.27 2.29
C TRP A 58 1.12 4.03 1.28
N PHE A 59 1.03 2.92 0.57
CA PHE A 59 1.92 2.58 -0.54
C PHE A 59 1.13 2.44 -1.83
N ASN A 60 1.78 2.65 -2.98
CA ASN A 60 1.25 2.14 -4.24
C ASN A 60 1.26 0.61 -4.19
N TYR A 61 0.19 -0.02 -4.67
CA TYR A 61 0.10 -1.49 -4.73
C TYR A 61 0.86 -1.98 -5.97
N THR A 62 2.18 -2.03 -5.84
CA THR A 62 3.11 -2.43 -6.91
C THR A 62 2.99 -3.93 -7.23
N THR A 63 3.56 -4.34 -8.37
CA THR A 63 3.66 -5.75 -8.78
C THR A 63 4.26 -6.65 -7.70
N GLY A 64 5.20 -6.14 -6.88
CA GLY A 64 5.77 -6.89 -5.77
C GLY A 64 4.73 -7.29 -4.72
N PHE A 65 3.76 -6.42 -4.44
CA PHE A 65 2.66 -6.74 -3.53
C PHE A 65 1.54 -7.56 -4.21
N GLN A 66 1.25 -7.30 -5.50
CA GLN A 66 0.28 -8.10 -6.26
C GLN A 66 0.67 -9.59 -6.29
N ARG A 67 1.96 -9.89 -6.41
CA ARG A 67 2.50 -11.27 -6.37
C ARG A 67 2.27 -12.01 -5.06
N LEU A 68 1.91 -11.30 -3.98
CA LEU A 68 1.51 -11.95 -2.72
C LEU A 68 0.08 -12.50 -2.79
N GLY A 69 -0.69 -12.15 -3.83
CA GLY A 69 -2.09 -12.51 -3.98
C GLY A 69 -3.02 -11.71 -3.07
N GLN A 70 -4.19 -12.28 -2.79
CA GLN A 70 -5.23 -11.67 -1.97
C GLN A 70 -4.81 -11.62 -0.50
N LEU A 71 -4.32 -10.45 -0.08
CA LEU A 71 -3.91 -10.16 1.30
C LEU A 71 -5.13 -10.04 2.23
N GLN A 72 -4.97 -10.52 3.45
CA GLN A 72 -5.97 -10.42 4.51
C GLN A 72 -5.52 -9.43 5.60
N PRO A 73 -6.44 -8.61 6.16
CA PRO A 73 -6.09 -7.72 7.27
C PRO A 73 -5.36 -8.47 8.39
N GLY A 74 -4.22 -7.94 8.83
CA GLY A 74 -3.32 -8.56 9.81
C GLY A 74 -2.13 -9.30 9.20
N ASP A 75 -2.13 -9.59 7.89
CA ASP A 75 -0.99 -10.22 7.20
C ASP A 75 0.31 -9.44 7.43
N VAL A 76 1.35 -10.11 7.91
CA VAL A 76 2.66 -9.48 8.13
C VAL A 76 3.46 -9.52 6.84
N ILE A 77 3.72 -8.34 6.28
CA ILE A 77 4.51 -8.16 5.06
C ILE A 77 5.92 -7.74 5.42
N LEU A 78 6.89 -8.44 4.83
CA LEU A 78 8.32 -8.10 4.85
C LEU A 78 8.67 -7.38 3.54
N PHE A 79 9.42 -6.29 3.61
CA PHE A 79 9.85 -5.56 2.42
C PHE A 79 11.07 -4.68 2.68
N ASN A 80 11.82 -4.37 1.64
CA ASN A 80 12.88 -3.37 1.66
C ASN A 80 12.39 -2.05 1.07
N ALA A 81 12.71 -0.91 1.69
CA ALA A 81 12.34 0.40 1.19
C ALA A 81 13.42 1.46 1.46
N ARG A 82 13.32 2.62 0.79
CA ARG A 82 14.15 3.81 1.06
C ARG A 82 13.32 4.91 1.70
N VAL A 83 13.89 5.63 2.65
CA VAL A 83 13.28 6.87 3.15
C VAL A 83 13.24 7.90 2.02
N HIS A 84 12.10 8.56 1.88
CA HIS A 84 11.88 9.63 0.92
C HIS A 84 11.26 10.84 1.60
N GLN A 85 11.82 12.00 1.36
CA GLN A 85 11.31 13.28 1.83
C GLN A 85 10.30 13.82 0.81
N TYR A 86 9.16 14.31 1.28
CA TYR A 86 8.18 14.99 0.45
C TYR A 86 7.61 16.23 1.14
N ARG A 87 7.04 17.15 0.35
CA ARG A 87 6.34 18.33 0.86
C ARG A 87 4.86 18.01 1.01
N LYS A 88 4.32 18.26 2.20
CA LYS A 88 2.92 18.06 2.56
C LYS A 88 2.24 19.42 2.72
N GLY A 89 1.06 19.58 2.11
CA GLY A 89 0.27 20.82 2.15
C GLY A 89 -0.19 21.24 0.76
N TYR A 90 -1.25 22.06 0.70
CA TYR A 90 -1.73 22.64 -0.55
C TYR A 90 -0.71 23.64 -1.11
N PHE A 91 -0.65 23.81 -2.43
CA PHE A 91 0.22 24.81 -3.08
C PHE A 91 -0.08 26.25 -2.61
N THR A 92 -1.31 26.50 -2.19
CA THR A 92 -1.79 27.79 -1.66
C THR A 92 -1.48 28.00 -0.18
N ALA A 93 -0.90 27.01 0.51
CA ALA A 93 -0.59 27.06 1.94
C ALA A 93 0.90 26.77 2.19
N LYS A 94 1.39 27.12 3.39
CA LYS A 94 2.75 26.79 3.80
C LYS A 94 2.94 25.27 3.78
N GLN A 95 3.83 24.79 2.93
CA GLN A 95 4.15 23.36 2.84
C GLN A 95 5.12 22.95 3.94
N GLU A 96 4.81 21.85 4.61
CA GLU A 96 5.68 21.23 5.61
C GLU A 96 6.47 20.07 4.99
N VAL A 97 7.66 19.81 5.51
CA VAL A 97 8.44 18.63 5.13
C VAL A 97 7.97 17.42 5.95
N ASP A 98 7.70 16.31 5.27
CA ASP A 98 7.42 15.03 5.90
C ASP A 98 8.19 13.90 5.19
N TYR A 99 8.19 12.72 5.81
CA TYR A 99 8.95 11.56 5.35
C TYR A 99 8.03 10.37 5.11
N ASN A 100 8.37 9.56 4.11
CA ASN A 100 7.68 8.34 3.72
C ASN A 100 8.70 7.23 3.42
N LEU A 101 8.24 5.99 3.29
CA LEU A 101 9.01 4.88 2.71
C LEU A 101 8.60 4.70 1.25
N SER A 102 9.59 4.55 0.37
CA SER A 102 9.42 4.55 -1.07
C SER A 102 10.12 3.36 -1.72
N HIS A 103 9.71 3.05 -2.95
CA HIS A 103 10.29 2.01 -3.79
C HIS A 103 10.36 0.63 -3.12
N PRO A 104 9.24 0.09 -2.57
CA PRO A 104 9.26 -1.22 -1.92
C PRO A 104 9.79 -2.31 -2.86
N SER A 105 10.66 -3.17 -2.34
CA SER A 105 11.25 -4.31 -3.06
C SER A 105 11.45 -5.50 -2.11
N LYS A 106 11.80 -6.69 -2.65
CA LYS A 106 11.90 -7.93 -1.85
C LYS A 106 10.67 -8.17 -0.97
N VAL A 107 9.50 -7.91 -1.53
CA VAL A 107 8.21 -8.00 -0.85
C VAL A 107 7.88 -9.48 -0.65
N GLY A 108 7.50 -9.86 0.57
CA GLY A 108 7.18 -11.22 0.95
C GLY A 108 6.17 -11.27 2.10
N LEU A 109 5.39 -12.34 2.17
CA LEU A 109 4.52 -12.62 3.32
C LEU A 109 5.33 -13.39 4.37
N ALA A 110 5.34 -12.94 5.62
CA ALA A 110 6.12 -13.57 6.69
C ALA A 110 5.70 -15.03 6.96
N SER A 111 4.42 -15.36 6.76
CA SER A 111 3.91 -16.73 6.91
C SER A 111 4.33 -17.66 5.77
N GLY A 112 4.81 -17.14 4.64
CA GLY A 112 5.08 -17.92 3.43
C GLY A 112 3.83 -18.52 2.76
N GLN A 113 2.63 -18.22 3.26
CA GLN A 113 1.39 -18.77 2.73
C GLN A 113 1.14 -18.28 1.30
N LYS A 114 0.77 -19.19 0.40
CA LYS A 114 0.27 -18.84 -0.93
C LYS A 114 -1.17 -18.34 -0.83
N ARG A 115 -1.48 -17.23 -1.49
CA ARG A 115 -2.83 -16.67 -1.57
C ARG A 115 -3.40 -16.83 -2.98
N PRO A 116 -4.74 -16.81 -3.14
CA PRO A 116 -5.35 -16.68 -4.45
C PRO A 116 -4.80 -15.46 -5.20
N LEU A 117 -4.69 -15.55 -6.52
CA LEU A 117 -4.18 -14.47 -7.33
C LEU A 117 -5.12 -13.24 -7.29
N VAL A 118 -4.54 -12.10 -7.63
CA VAL A 118 -5.26 -10.85 -7.91
C VAL A 118 -5.02 -10.47 -9.37
N PRO A 119 -5.87 -9.63 -9.97
CA PRO A 119 -5.61 -9.12 -11.31
C PRO A 119 -4.28 -8.39 -11.40
N GLU A 120 -3.53 -8.64 -12.48
CA GLU A 120 -2.27 -7.94 -12.76
C GLU A 120 -2.51 -6.57 -13.43
N ASP A 121 -3.59 -6.43 -14.20
CA ASP A 121 -3.96 -5.16 -14.81
C ASP A 121 -4.64 -4.23 -13.80
N ASN A 122 -4.34 -2.94 -13.91
CA ASN A 122 -4.86 -1.94 -12.97
C ASN A 122 -6.38 -1.79 -13.04
N VAL A 123 -7.04 -2.11 -14.16
CA VAL A 123 -8.47 -1.86 -14.32
C VAL A 123 -9.25 -2.89 -13.51
N ALA A 124 -9.02 -4.19 -13.74
CA ALA A 124 -9.64 -5.24 -12.95
C ALA A 124 -9.22 -5.15 -11.47
N LEU A 125 -7.97 -4.76 -11.19
CA LEU A 125 -7.51 -4.60 -9.81
C LEU A 125 -8.22 -3.46 -9.07
N ILE A 126 -8.47 -2.32 -9.72
CA ILE A 126 -9.30 -1.26 -9.14
C ILE A 126 -10.73 -1.75 -8.92
N GLY A 127 -11.27 -2.53 -9.85
CA GLY A 127 -12.58 -3.18 -9.70
C GLY A 127 -12.67 -4.05 -8.45
N MET A 128 -11.67 -4.91 -8.23
CA MET A 128 -11.54 -5.72 -7.02
C MET A 128 -11.55 -4.86 -5.76
N ILE A 129 -10.75 -3.79 -5.74
CA ILE A 129 -10.64 -2.87 -4.60
C ILE A 129 -11.96 -2.15 -4.33
N MET A 130 -12.66 -1.68 -5.37
CA MET A 130 -13.97 -1.06 -5.24
C MET A 130 -14.96 -2.06 -4.63
N MET A 131 -15.01 -3.27 -5.17
CA MET A 131 -15.94 -4.30 -4.70
C MET A 131 -15.69 -4.69 -3.23
N GLN A 132 -14.42 -4.85 -2.83
CA GLN A 132 -14.03 -5.14 -1.44
C GLN A 132 -14.38 -4.02 -0.46
N ASN A 133 -14.41 -2.76 -0.90
CA ASN A 133 -14.65 -1.60 -0.05
C ASN A 133 -16.00 -0.92 -0.34
N LYS A 134 -16.93 -1.61 -1.01
CA LYS A 134 -18.18 -1.02 -1.54
C LYS A 134 -18.93 -0.20 -0.50
N ASP A 135 -19.27 -0.82 0.63
CA ASP A 135 -20.09 -0.17 1.66
C ASP A 135 -19.39 1.06 2.25
N TYR A 136 -18.09 0.95 2.51
CA TYR A 136 -17.28 2.06 2.98
C TYR A 136 -17.21 3.19 1.94
N TYR A 137 -17.11 2.87 0.66
CA TYR A 137 -17.04 3.89 -0.40
C TYR A 137 -18.36 4.62 -0.59
N LEU A 138 -19.47 3.88 -0.65
CA LEU A 138 -20.80 4.49 -0.77
C LEU A 138 -21.14 5.35 0.46
N ALA A 139 -20.77 4.91 1.67
CA ALA A 139 -21.02 5.67 2.89
C ALA A 139 -20.14 6.93 3.06
N ASN A 140 -19.08 7.09 2.27
CA ASN A 140 -18.12 8.19 2.38
C ASN A 140 -17.93 8.97 1.07
N ASP A 141 -18.93 8.92 0.17
CA ASP A 141 -18.94 9.60 -1.13
C ASP A 141 -17.65 9.37 -1.94
N ARG A 142 -17.10 8.16 -1.86
CA ARG A 142 -15.94 7.73 -2.65
C ARG A 142 -16.46 7.15 -3.98
N PRO A 143 -15.81 7.49 -5.12
CA PRO A 143 -16.16 6.92 -6.41
C PRO A 143 -16.24 5.38 -6.39
N TYR A 144 -17.36 4.86 -6.87
CA TYR A 144 -17.60 3.44 -7.09
C TYR A 144 -18.10 3.26 -8.52
N GLU A 145 -17.22 2.84 -9.42
CA GLU A 145 -17.43 2.93 -10.85
C GLU A 145 -17.79 1.56 -11.44
N PRO A 146 -19.02 1.38 -12.00
CA PRO A 146 -19.47 0.11 -12.55
C PRO A 146 -18.54 -0.49 -13.62
N PHE A 147 -17.90 0.37 -14.42
CA PHE A 147 -16.92 -0.06 -15.42
C PHE A 147 -15.75 -0.84 -14.81
N TYR A 148 -15.18 -0.40 -13.69
CA TYR A 148 -14.06 -1.10 -13.08
C TYR A 148 -14.52 -2.41 -12.43
N VAL A 149 -15.69 -2.39 -11.79
CA VAL A 149 -16.28 -3.57 -11.14
C VAL A 149 -16.58 -4.67 -12.16
N SER A 150 -17.15 -4.32 -13.32
CA SER A 150 -17.42 -5.31 -14.37
C SER A 150 -16.14 -5.94 -14.92
N ARG A 151 -15.05 -5.17 -15.05
CA ARG A 151 -13.75 -5.70 -15.47
C ARG A 151 -13.17 -6.70 -14.49
N TYR A 152 -13.41 -6.52 -13.19
CA TYR A 152 -13.03 -7.52 -12.20
C TYR A 152 -13.92 -8.78 -12.28
N GLN A 153 -15.22 -8.62 -12.54
CA GLN A 153 -16.13 -9.75 -12.73
C GLN A 153 -15.74 -10.58 -13.97
N ASP A 154 -15.40 -9.92 -15.09
CA ASP A 154 -14.88 -10.60 -16.28
C ASP A 154 -13.59 -11.37 -15.98
N TRP A 155 -12.71 -10.81 -15.13
CA TRP A 155 -11.48 -11.48 -14.72
C TRP A 155 -11.76 -12.74 -13.89
N LEU A 156 -12.73 -12.69 -12.98
CA LEU A 156 -13.15 -13.85 -12.18
C LEU A 156 -13.72 -15.00 -13.02
N GLN A 157 -14.28 -14.72 -14.20
CA GLN A 157 -14.82 -15.75 -15.09
C GLN A 157 -13.75 -16.43 -15.96
N LYS A 158 -12.55 -15.85 -16.04
CA LYS A 158 -11.45 -16.32 -16.91
C LYS A 158 -10.39 -17.13 -16.17
N GLY A 159 -10.35 -17.06 -14.84
CA GLY A 159 -9.41 -17.78 -13.97
C GLY A 159 -10.09 -18.88 -13.18
#